data_AF-A0A932XF84-F1
#
_entry.id   AF-A0A932XF84-F1
#
_cell.length_a   1.000
_cell.length_b   1.000
_cell.length_c   1.000
_cell.angle_alpha   90.00
_cell.angle_beta   90.00
_cell.angle_gamma   90.00
#
_symmetry.space_group_name_H-M   'P 1'
#
loop_
_entity.id
_entity.type
_entity.pdbx_description
1 polymer ?
#
loop_
_entity_poly.entity_id
_entity_poly.type
_entity_poly.pdbx_seq_one_letter_code
_entity_poly.pdbx_strand_id
1 'polypeptide(L)' 'MQQFVATRMEKLDSRVVLVEKDIHRDREAVERYKVNGAPTFVLIDAHGRERGRMFTELNPDRFEEQVRKIAGL' A
#
# COMPACT_ATOMS: atom_id res chain seq x y z
N MET A 1 -4.58 6.48 -12.58
CA MET A 1 -4.19 5.94 -11.26
C MET A 1 -3.17 4.80 -11.40
N GLN A 2 -3.42 3.80 -12.24
CA GLN A 2 -2.46 2.71 -12.50
C GLN A 2 -1.03 3.18 -12.87
N GLN A 3 -0.90 4.16 -13.76
CA GLN A 3 0.42 4.71 -14.14
C GLN A 3 1.18 5.38 -12.97
N PHE A 4 0.47 5.97 -12.01
CA PHE A 4 1.08 6.69 -10.89
C PHE A 4 1.72 5.75 -9.87
N VAL A 5 1.12 4.59 -9.68
CA VAL A 5 1.54 3.62 -8.69
C VAL A 5 2.67 2.73 -9.24
N ALA A 6 2.60 2.35 -10.52
CA ALA A 6 3.62 1.55 -11.17
C ALA A 6 5.02 2.20 -11.16
N THR A 7 5.15 3.49 -11.51
CA THR A 7 6.45 4.19 -11.52
C THR A 7 7.06 4.37 -10.12
N ARG A 8 6.24 4.34 -9.06
CA ARG A 8 6.71 4.51 -7.68
C ARG A 8 7.25 3.22 -7.08
N MET A 9 6.77 2.07 -7.55
CA MET A 9 7.24 0.76 -7.09
C MET A 9 8.66 0.44 -7.52
N GLU A 10 9.12 0.99 -8.65
CA GLU A 10 10.49 0.77 -9.14
C GLU A 10 11.56 1.31 -8.17
N LYS A 11 11.21 2.29 -7.32
CA LYS A 11 12.11 2.86 -6.31
C LYS A 11 12.07 2.11 -4.97
N LEU A 12 11.03 1.30 -4.74
CA LEU A 12 10.89 0.54 -3.51
C LEU A 12 11.79 -0.69 -3.57
N ASP A 13 12.49 -0.94 -2.47
CA ASP A 13 13.39 -2.08 -2.29
C ASP A 13 12.69 -3.40 -2.69
N SER A 14 13.45 -4.34 -3.25
CA SER A 14 13.04 -5.73 -3.56
C SER A 14 12.26 -6.47 -2.46
N ARG A 15 12.30 -5.94 -1.23
CA ARG A 15 11.58 -6.40 -0.05
C ARG A 15 10.10 -6.00 0.02
N VAL A 16 9.60 -5.13 -0.88
CA VAL A 16 8.19 -4.68 -0.89
C VAL A 16 7.52 -5.01 -2.22
N VAL A 17 6.33 -5.61 -2.17
CA VAL A 17 5.49 -5.89 -3.33
C VAL A 17 4.22 -5.08 -3.22
N LEU A 18 3.77 -4.51 -4.33
CA LEU A 18 2.47 -3.88 -4.43
C LEU A 18 1.47 -4.81 -5.10
N VAL A 19 0.31 -4.92 -4.46
CA VAL A 19 -0.83 -5.64 -4.97
C VAL A 19 -2.01 -4.68 -5.02
N GLU A 20 -2.51 -4.40 -6.22
CA GLU A 20 -3.74 -3.64 -6.41
C GLU A 20 -4.97 -4.55 -6.27
N LYS A 21 -5.96 -4.11 -5.51
CA LYS A 21 -7.24 -4.83 -5.31
C LYS A 21 -8.40 -3.88 -5.55
N ASP A 22 -9.44 -4.39 -6.22
CA ASP A 22 -10.71 -3.68 -6.40
C ASP A 22 -11.60 -3.92 -5.17
N ILE A 23 -11.93 -2.85 -4.45
CA ILE A 23 -12.73 -2.90 -3.21
C ILE A 23 -14.15 -3.44 -3.44
N HIS A 24 -14.67 -3.41 -4.67
CA HIS A 24 -15.98 -3.94 -5.00
C HIS A 24 -15.94 -5.44 -5.31
N ARG A 25 -14.77 -5.97 -5.65
CA ARG A 25 -14.56 -7.38 -6.03
C ARG A 25 -13.92 -8.22 -4.92
N ASP A 26 -13.12 -7.60 -4.06
CA ASP A 26 -12.39 -8.28 -3.00
C ASP A 26 -12.91 -7.90 -1.60
N ARG A 27 -14.09 -8.42 -1.27
CA ARG A 27 -14.74 -8.14 0.02
C ARG A 27 -13.94 -8.70 1.19
N GLU A 28 -13.25 -9.83 1.02
CA GLU A 28 -12.43 -10.42 2.06
C GLU A 28 -11.31 -9.47 2.50
N ALA A 29 -10.55 -8.92 1.55
CA ALA A 29 -9.50 -7.96 1.87
C ALA A 29 -10.06 -6.68 2.51
N VAL A 30 -11.20 -6.18 2.00
CA VAL A 30 -11.88 -5.00 2.56
C VAL A 30 -12.27 -5.21 4.02
N GLU A 31 -12.87 -6.35 4.34
CA GLU A 31 -13.32 -6.70 5.70
C GLU A 31 -12.14 -6.99 6.63
N ARG A 32 -11.11 -7.69 6.13
CA ARG A 32 -9.91 -8.06 6.90
C ARG A 32 -9.10 -6.84 7.31
N TYR A 33 -8.92 -5.88 6.40
CA TYR A 33 -8.11 -4.68 6.64
C TYR A 33 -8.94 -3.43 6.98
N LYS A 34 -10.27 -3.58 7.11
CA LYS A 34 -11.21 -2.49 7.44
C LYS A 34 -11.03 -1.28 6.51
N VAL A 35 -11.07 -1.54 5.21
CA VAL A 35 -10.96 -0.50 4.17
C VAL A 35 -12.32 0.15 3.97
N ASN A 36 -12.46 1.43 4.35
CA ASN A 36 -13.73 2.15 4.29
C ASN A 36 -13.90 3.02 3.03
N GLY A 37 -12.86 3.13 2.20
CA GLY A 37 -12.88 3.94 0.99
C GLY A 37 -11.61 3.75 0.16
N ALA A 38 -11.73 4.03 -1.14
CA ALA A 38 -10.60 4.07 -2.05
C ALA A 38 -10.24 5.54 -2.39
N PRO A 39 -8.96 5.84 -2.64
CA PRO A 39 -7.78 4.96 -2.51
C PRO A 39 -7.30 4.80 -1.06
N THR A 40 -6.92 3.57 -0.67
CA THR A 40 -6.27 3.26 0.62
C THR A 40 -5.08 2.34 0.37
N PHE A 41 -3.92 2.66 0.94
CA PHE A 41 -2.74 1.79 0.90
C PHE A 41 -2.57 1.11 2.26
N VAL A 42 -2.52 -0.22 2.26
CA VAL A 42 -2.29 -1.02 3.48
C VAL A 42 -0.95 -1.72 3.32
N LEU A 43 -0.04 -1.50 4.27
CA LEU A 43 1.21 -2.25 4.35
C LEU A 43 1.01 -3.46 5.25
N ILE A 44 1.30 -4.63 4.71
CA ILE A 44 1.17 -5.92 5.40
C ILE A 44 2.53 -6.61 5.51
N ASP A 45 2.75 -7.37 6.58
CA ASP A 45 3.92 -8.24 6.71
C ASP A 45 3.71 -9.59 5.99
N ALA A 46 4.74 -10.43 5.99
CA ALA A 46 4.72 -11.76 5.39
C ALA A 46 3.70 -12.73 6.04
N HIS A 47 3.19 -12.41 7.23
CA HIS A 47 2.13 -13.16 7.91
C HIS A 47 0.74 -12.57 7.65
N GLY A 48 0.64 -11.56 6.77
CA GLY A 48 -0.60 -10.89 6.40
C GLY A 48 -1.17 -10.00 7.51
N ARG A 49 -0.34 -9.57 8.47
CA ARG A 49 -0.73 -8.62 9.53
C ARG A 49 -0.48 -7.20 9.04
N GLU A 50 -1.43 -6.31 9.31
CA GLU A 50 -1.27 -4.89 9.01
C GLU A 50 -0.14 -4.29 9.87
N ARG A 51 0.83 -3.67 9.21
CA ARG A 51 1.93 -2.91 9.83
C ARG A 51 1.60 -1.42 9.90
N GLY A 52 0.78 -0.95 8.97
CA GLY A 52 0.29 0.42 8.91
C GLY A 52 -0.49 0.67 7.63
N ARG A 53 -1.04 1.88 7.53
CA ARG A 53 -1.77 2.34 6.34
C ARG A 53 -1.37 3.76 5.99
N MET A 54 -1.45 4.07 4.70
CA MET A 54 -1.19 5.39 4.15
C MET A 54 -2.40 5.85 3.37
N PHE A 55 -2.69 7.14 3.49
CA PHE A 55 -3.66 7.82 2.65
C PHE A 55 -2.95 8.40 1.44
N THR A 56 -3.71 8.80 0.41
CA THR A 56 -3.14 9.39 -0.81
C THR A 56 -2.15 10.51 -0.51
N GLU A 57 -0.87 10.22 -0.70
CA GLU A 57 0.23 11.19 -0.71
C GLU A 57 0.62 11.45 -2.17
N LEU A 58 0.42 12.69 -2.60
CA LEU A 58 0.67 13.10 -3.99
C LEU A 58 2.17 13.24 -4.26
N ASN A 59 3.01 13.42 -3.24
CA ASN A 59 4.46 13.45 -3.38
C ASN A 59 5.06 12.03 -3.36
N PRO A 60 5.75 11.58 -4.43
CA PRO A 60 6.31 10.24 -4.52
C PRO A 60 7.39 9.95 -3.48
N ASP A 61 8.24 10.92 -3.19
CA ASP A 61 9.37 10.74 -2.29
C ASP A 61 8.87 10.66 -0.84
N ARG A 62 7.86 11.45 -0.47
CA ARG A 62 7.21 11.35 0.85
C ARG A 62 6.48 10.02 1.05
N PHE A 63 5.84 9.51 0.00
CA PHE A 63 5.20 8.20 0.05
C PHE A 63 6.25 7.10 0.28
N GLU A 64 7.38 7.16 -0.43
CA GLU A 64 8.48 6.21 -0.25
C GLU A 64 9.05 6.26 1.17
N GLU A 65 9.30 7.46 1.72
CA GLU A 65 9.78 7.65 3.09
C GLU A 65 8.81 7.04 4.12
N GLN A 66 7.49 7.21 3.93
CA GLN A 66 6.48 6.60 4.79
C GLN A 66 6.52 5.07 4.71
N VAL A 67 6.63 4.49 3.52
CA VAL A 67 6.75 3.04 3.35
C VAL A 67 7.98 2.53 4.08
N ARG A 68 9.16 3.15 3.86
CA ARG A 68 10.41 2.74 4.52
C ARG A 68 10.32 2.82 6.03
N LYS A 69 9.77 3.92 6.56
CA LYS A 69 9.57 4.10 7.99
C LYS A 69 8.67 3.03 8.62
N ILE A 70 7.55 2.68 7.98
CA ILE A 70 6.61 1.68 8.51
C ILE A 70 7.18 0.25 8.34
N ALA A 71 7.87 0.00 7.24
CA ALA A 71 8.50 -1.29 6.95
C ALA A 71 9.77 -1.54 7.80
N GLY A 72 10.38 -0.51 8.36
CA GLY A 72 11.66 -0.60 9.07
C GLY A 72 12.84 -0.80 8.11
N LEU A 73 12.80 -0.13 6.96
CA LEU A 73 13.79 -0.19 5.88
C LEU A 73 14.66 1.07 5.83
#